data_AF-A0A8S9LDZ5-F1
#
_entry.id   AF-A0A8S9LDZ5-F1
#
_cell.length_a   1.000
_cell.length_b   1.000
_cell.length_c   1.000
_cell.angle_alpha   90.00
_cell.angle_beta   90.00
_cell.angle_gamma   90.00
#
_symmetry.space_group_name_H-M   'P 1'
#
loop_
_entity.id
_entity.type
_entity.pdbx_description
1 polymer ?
#
loop_
_entity_poly.entity_id
_entity_poly.type
_entity_poly.pdbx_seq_one_letter_code
_entity_poly.pdbx_strand_id
1 'polypeptide(L)' 'FTTQVVIFHLWKQLNNLIHNHISLSVASIFHCIDKELRNIISTRKGRKQFRSLMSMWLIRFDSYKSYLASSMF' A
#
# COMPACT_ATOMS: atom_id res chain seq x y z
N PHE A 1 -10.29 6.46 2.46
CA PHE A 1 -9.81 6.02 1.12
C PHE A 1 -8.72 4.97 1.24
N THR A 2 -7.74 5.15 2.13
CA THR A 2 -6.70 4.15 2.42
C THR A 2 -7.26 2.78 2.78
N THR A 3 -8.26 2.70 3.66
CA THR A 3 -8.91 1.43 4.02
C THR A 3 -9.56 0.74 2.82
N GLN A 4 -10.19 1.50 1.94
CA GLN A 4 -10.85 0.95 0.74
C GLN A 4 -9.84 0.38 -0.26
N VAL A 5 -8.70 1.05 -0.43
CA VAL A 5 -7.59 0.54 -1.28
C VAL A 5 -7.04 -0.76 -0.71
N VAL A 6 -6.79 -0.82 0.60
CA VAL A 6 -6.27 -2.04 1.25
C VAL A 6 -7.26 -3.19 1.13
N ILE A 7 -8.54 -2.96 1.41
CA ILE A 7 -9.61 -3.98 1.29
C ILE A 7 -9.69 -4.48 -0.16
N PHE A 8 -9.64 -3.58 -1.15
CA PHE A 8 -9.69 -3.95 -2.56
C PHE A 8 -8.50 -4.83 -2.97
N HIS A 9 -7.28 -4.47 -2.59
CA HIS A 9 -6.08 -5.26 -2.93
C HIS A 9 -6.06 -6.61 -2.24
N LEU A 10 -6.51 -6.69 -0.98
CA LEU A 10 -6.64 -7.96 -0.26
C LEU A 10 -7.68 -8.87 -0.92
N TRP A 11 -8.87 -8.34 -1.21
CA TRP A 11 -9.92 -9.09 -1.91
C TRP A 11 -9.46 -9.56 -3.30
N LYS A 12 -8.79 -8.69 -4.07
CA LYS A 12 -8.24 -9.01 -5.39
C LYS A 12 -7.21 -10.12 -5.31
N GLN A 13 -6.35 -10.11 -4.29
CA GLN A 13 -5.37 -11.16 -4.07
C GLN A 13 -6.03 -12.50 -3.73
N LEU A 14 -6.99 -12.49 -2.81
CA LEU A 14 -7.72 -13.70 -2.43
C LEU A 14 -8.44 -14.31 -3.65
N ASN A 15 -9.03 -13.48 -4.50
CA ASN A 15 -9.63 -13.93 -5.75
C ASN A 15 -8.60 -14.49 -6.74
N ASN A 16 -7.43 -13.86 -6.88
CA ASN A 16 -6.36 -14.40 -7.74
C ASN A 16 -5.86 -15.76 -7.26
N LEU A 17 -5.82 -15.97 -5.95
CA LEU A 17 -5.42 -17.24 -5.36
C LEU A 17 -6.47 -18.33 -5.64
N ILE A 18 -7.76 -18.00 -5.48
CA ILE A 18 -8.88 -18.94 -5.71
C ILE A 18 -9.06 -19.28 -7.20
N HIS A 19 -8.98 -18.29 -8.08
CA HIS A 19 -9.33 -18.47 -9.49
C HIS A 19 -8.14 -18.73 -10.42
N ASN A 20 -6.97 -18.16 -10.12
CA ASN A 20 -5.79 -18.27 -10.98
C ASN A 20 -4.70 -19.16 -10.36
N HIS A 21 -4.86 -19.63 -9.12
CA HIS A 21 -3.80 -20.31 -8.34
C HIS A 21 -2.50 -19.50 -8.25
N ILE A 22 -2.57 -18.18 -8.48
CA ILE A 22 -1.41 -17.28 -8.42
C ILE A 22 -1.37 -16.66 -7.03
N SER A 23 -0.35 -17.04 -6.26
CA SER A 23 -0.03 -16.40 -4.98
C SER A 23 1.08 -15.37 -5.21
N LEU A 24 0.73 -14.08 -5.17
CA LEU A 24 1.73 -13.02 -5.04
C LEU A 24 2.30 -13.00 -3.61
N SER A 25 3.60 -12.78 -3.51
CA SER A 25 4.25 -12.60 -2.22
C SER A 25 3.64 -11.41 -1.46
N VAL A 26 3.65 -11.48 -0.14
CA VAL A 26 3.18 -10.39 0.73
C VAL A 26 3.91 -9.09 0.40
N ALA A 27 5.23 -9.15 0.14
CA ALA A 27 6.04 -8.01 -0.28
C ALA A 27 5.54 -7.37 -1.59
N SER A 28 5.15 -8.18 -2.57
CA SER A 28 4.61 -7.70 -3.85
C SER A 28 3.25 -7.01 -3.67
N ILE A 29 2.37 -7.54 -2.81
CA ILE A 29 1.07 -6.93 -2.51
C ILE A 29 1.27 -5.58 -1.80
N PHE A 30 2.15 -5.54 -0.80
CA PHE A 30 2.48 -4.29 -0.09
C PHE A 30 3.06 -3.24 -1.05
N HIS A 31 3.90 -3.64 -2.00
CA HIS A 31 4.42 -2.73 -3.02
C HIS A 31 3.30 -2.19 -3.94
N CYS A 32 2.38 -3.05 -4.38
CA CYS A 32 1.21 -2.61 -5.16
C CYS A 32 0.34 -1.60 -4.41
N ILE A 33 0.05 -1.88 -3.13
CA ILE A 33 -0.74 -0.99 -2.27
C ILE A 33 -0.03 0.36 -2.09
N ASP A 34 1.28 0.37 -1.80
CA ASP A 34 2.06 1.59 -1.64
C ASP A 34 2.06 2.44 -2.93
N LYS A 35 2.30 1.81 -4.08
CA LYS A 35 2.31 2.49 -5.38
C LYS A 35 0.95 3.12 -5.69
N GLU A 36 -0.14 2.38 -5.45
CA GLU A 36 -1.49 2.88 -5.71
C GLU A 36 -1.89 4.02 -4.77
N LEU A 37 -1.56 3.91 -3.48
CA LEU A 37 -1.78 4.97 -2.51
C LEU A 37 -1.04 6.25 -2.87
N ARG A 38 0.23 6.14 -3.25
CA ARG A 38 1.01 7.29 -3.75
C ARG A 38 0.38 7.90 -4.99
N ASN A 39 -0.10 7.08 -5.92
CA ASN A 39 -0.74 7.58 -7.14
C ASN A 39 -2.05 8.33 -6.84
N ILE A 40 -2.89 7.80 -5.95
CA ILE A 40 -4.13 8.45 -5.50
C ILE A 40 -3.84 9.77 -4.78
N ILE A 41 -2.81 9.81 -3.93
CA ILE A 41 -2.42 11.04 -3.22
C ILE A 41 -1.86 12.07 -4.22
N SER A 42 -1.01 11.64 -5.16
CA SER A 42 -0.42 12.51 -6.19
C SER A 42 -1.46 13.11 -7.11
N THR A 43 -2.40 12.31 -7.63
CA THR A 43 -3.51 12.80 -8.47
C THR A 43 -4.42 13.78 -7.74
N ARG A 44 -4.49 13.69 -6.40
CA ARG A 44 -5.32 14.55 -5.55
C ARG A 44 -4.53 15.68 -4.86
N LYS A 45 -3.22 15.81 -5.12
CA LYS A 45 -2.30 16.76 -4.46
C LYS A 45 -2.73 18.23 -4.58
N GLY A 46 -3.51 18.58 -5.60
CA GLY A 46 -4.09 19.91 -5.76
C GLY A 46 -5.04 20.31 -4.61
N ARG A 47 -5.67 19.33 -3.95
CA ARG A 47 -6.55 19.56 -2.79
C ARG A 47 -5.71 19.73 -1.53
N LYS A 48 -5.95 20.80 -0.74
CA LYS A 48 -5.21 21.10 0.50
C LYS A 48 -5.09 19.90 1.45
N GLN A 49 -6.15 19.09 1.54
CA GLN A 49 -6.22 17.89 2.38
C GLN A 49 -5.20 16.79 2.02
N PHE A 50 -4.67 16.78 0.78
CA PHE A 50 -3.76 15.73 0.29
C PHE A 50 -2.29 16.16 0.27
N ARG A 51 -1.99 17.44 0.52
CA ARG A 51 -0.61 17.95 0.52
C ARG A 51 0.23 17.34 1.64
N SER A 52 -0.35 17.18 2.83
CA SER A 52 0.31 16.57 3.99
C SER A 52 0.19 15.05 4.04
N LEU A 53 -0.70 14.45 3.23
CA LEU A 53 -0.89 13.01 3.21
C LEU A 53 0.31 12.28 2.61
N MET A 54 0.95 12.84 1.58
CA MET A 54 2.14 12.22 0.99
C MET A 54 3.32 12.19 1.97
N SER A 55 3.55 13.30 2.68
CA SER A 55 4.62 13.36 3.68
C SER A 55 4.35 12.45 4.87
N MET A 56 3.11 12.42 5.40
CA MET A 56 2.73 11.47 6.45
C MET A 56 2.87 10.01 6.00
N TRP A 57 2.54 9.71 4.74
CA TRP A 57 2.69 8.36 4.19
C TRP A 57 4.15 7.94 4.12
N LEU A 58 5.03 8.78 3.56
CA LEU A 58 6.47 8.53 3.50
C LEU A 58 7.06 8.25 4.89
N ILE A 59 6.79 9.13 5.85
CA ILE A 59 7.36 9.02 7.20
C ILE A 59 6.91 7.74 7.90
N ARG A 60 5.62 7.38 7.86
CA ARG A 60 5.12 6.16 8.50
C ARG A 60 5.57 4.90 7.77
N PHE A 61 5.59 4.92 6.45
CA PHE A 61 5.92 3.75 5.65
C PHE A 61 7.41 3.37 5.76
N ASP A 62 8.32 4.35 5.72
CA ASP A 62 9.75 4.10 5.95
C ASP A 62 10.03 3.55 7.35
N SER A 63 9.30 4.05 8.36
CA SER A 63 9.39 3.53 9.72
C SER A 63 8.96 2.05 9.78
N TYR A 64 7.80 1.69 9.21
CA TYR A 64 7.34 0.29 9.14
C TYR A 64 8.29 -0.63 8.39
N LYS A 65 8.87 -0.16 7.28
CA LYS A 65 9.84 -0.92 6.50
C LYS A 65 11.11 -1.19 7.31
N SER A 66 11.54 -0.21 8.10
CA SER A 66 12.69 -0.32 9.02
C SER A 66 12.41 -1.29 10.17
N TYR A 67 11.19 -1.27 10.75
CA TYR A 67 10.78 -2.23 11.78
C TYR A 67 10.77 -3.68 11.25
N LEU A 68 10.19 -3.91 10.07
CA LEU A 68 10.15 -5.24 9.46
C LEU A 68 11.56 -5.74 9.08
N ALA A 69 12.43 -4.85 8.60
CA ALA A 69 13.82 -5.20 8.32
C ALA A 69 14.58 -5.55 9.60
N SER A 70 14.31 -4.87 10.71
CA SER A 70 14.95 -5.12 12.01
C SER A 70 14.39 -6.34 12.75
N SER A 71 13.17 -6.80 12.44
CA SER A 71 12.55 -7.98 13.05
C SER A 71 12.82 -9.29 12.30
N MET A 72 13.47 -9.22 11.14
CA MET A 72 13.92 -10.37 10.35
C MET A 72 15.35 -10.81 10.68
N PHE A 73 16.03 -10.13 11.63
CA PHE A 73 17.33 -10.49 12.20
C PHE A 73 17.20 -10.82 13.68
#